data_AF-A0A6V8KJA9-F1
#
_entry.id   AF-A0A6V8KJA9-F1
#
_cell.length_a   1.000
_cell.length_b   1.000
_cell.length_c   1.000
_cell.angle_alpha   90.00
_cell.angle_beta   90.00
_cell.angle_gamma   90.00
#
_symmetry.space_group_name_H-M   'P 1'
#
loop_
_entity.id
_entity.type
_entity.pdbx_description
1 polymer ?
#
loop_
_entity_poly.entity_id
_entity_poly.type
_entity_poly.pdbx_seq_one_letter_code
_entity_poly.pdbx_strand_id
1 'polypeptide(L)' 'MPAVDTQVAQHVLKTVVAARLMGADCIISGIRPQIAQTIVALGIEFGDIATKASLADALRHAIRMTEARPGRGVA' A
#
# COMPACT_ATOMS: atom_id res chain seq x y z
N MET A 1 5.85 6.04 22.63
CA MET A 1 6.04 7.05 21.56
C MET A 1 4.96 6.89 20.48
N PRO A 2 3.68 7.18 20.77
CA PRO A 2 2.58 7.01 19.80
C PRO A 2 2.55 8.07 18.68
N ALA A 3 3.16 9.25 18.91
CA ALA A 3 3.19 10.33 17.92
C ALA A 3 4.12 10.04 16.71
N VAL A 4 5.14 9.21 16.90
CA VAL A 4 6.01 8.79 15.79
C VAL A 4 5.26 7.85 14.85
N ASP A 5 4.47 6.93 15.42
CA ASP A 5 3.67 5.97 14.66
C ASP A 5 2.57 6.65 13.83
N THR A 6 1.92 7.70 14.37
CA THR A 6 0.94 8.51 13.63
C THR A 6 1.58 9.28 12.48
N GLN A 7 2.77 9.86 12.67
CA GLN A 7 3.50 10.53 11.59
C GLN A 7 3.91 9.54 10.50
N VAL A 8 4.37 8.33 10.85
CA VAL A 8 4.71 7.29 9.86
C VAL A 8 3.47 6.91 9.03
N ALA A 9 2.33 6.68 9.67
CA ALA A 9 1.07 6.39 8.99
C ALA A 9 0.69 7.47 7.96
N GLN A 10 0.79 8.75 8.34
CA GLN A 10 0.47 9.88 7.46
C GLN A 10 1.41 9.98 6.24
N HIS A 11 2.71 9.73 6.43
CA HIS A 11 3.67 9.78 5.32
C HIS A 11 3.48 8.63 4.33
N VAL A 12 3.20 7.41 4.83
CA VAL A 12 2.86 6.26 3.97
C VAL A 12 1.65 6.60 3.10
N LEU A 13 0.59 7.17 3.69
CA LEU A 13 -0.60 7.54 2.94
C LEU A 13 -0.32 8.57 1.83
N LYS A 14 0.36 9.68 2.17
CA LYS A 14 0.70 10.73 1.19
C LYS A 14 1.50 10.17 0.01
N THR A 15 2.44 9.27 0.30
CA THR A 15 3.27 8.63 -0.71
C THR A 15 2.44 7.77 -1.66
N VAL A 16 1.53 6.96 -1.12
CA VAL A 16 0.68 6.09 -1.95
C VAL A 16 -0.31 6.90 -2.79
N VAL A 17 -0.90 7.96 -2.23
CA VAL A 17 -1.78 8.86 -2.99
C VAL A 17 -1.00 9.51 -4.14
N ALA A 18 0.20 10.01 -3.89
CA ALA A 18 1.05 10.58 -4.95
C ALA A 18 1.37 9.55 -6.04
N ALA A 19 1.74 8.32 -5.67
CA ALA A 19 2.01 7.26 -6.64
C ALA A 19 0.77 6.91 -7.50
N ARG A 20 -0.43 6.89 -6.91
CA ARG A 20 -1.67 6.68 -7.66
C ARG A 20 -1.99 7.80 -8.64
N LEU A 21 -1.70 9.06 -8.29
CA LEU A 21 -1.84 10.19 -9.21
C LEU A 21 -0.92 10.06 -10.43
N MET A 22 0.19 9.35 -10.30
CA MET A 22 1.09 9.01 -11.41
C MET A 22 0.64 7.79 -12.23
N GLY A 23 -0.52 7.20 -11.91
CA GLY A 23 -1.05 6.02 -12.59
C GLY A 23 -0.41 4.69 -12.16
N ALA A 24 0.28 4.66 -11.02
CA ALA A 24 0.88 3.45 -10.47
C ALA A 24 -0.09 2.69 -9.57
N ASP A 25 -0.13 1.36 -9.75
CA ASP A 25 -0.79 0.45 -8.81
C ASP A 25 0.10 0.24 -7.58
N CYS A 26 -0.49 0.30 -6.39
CA CYS A 26 0.25 0.22 -5.12
C CYS A 26 -0.19 -0.98 -4.28
N ILE A 27 0.78 -1.62 -3.62
CA ILE A 27 0.57 -2.69 -2.64
C ILE A 27 1.41 -2.36 -1.41
N ILE A 28 0.81 -2.40 -0.21
CA ILE A 28 1.54 -2.17 1.03
C ILE A 28 1.84 -3.52 1.70
N SER A 29 3.12 -3.82 1.91
CA SER A 29 3.57 -5.05 2.57
C SER A 29 4.15 -4.79 3.95
N GLY A 30 3.87 -5.67 4.92
CA GLY A 30 4.58 -5.68 6.20
C GLY A 30 4.20 -4.54 7.16
N ILE A 31 2.96 -4.05 7.09
CA ILE A 31 2.46 -3.08 8.07
C ILE A 31 2.44 -3.73 9.45
N ARG A 32 3.16 -3.13 10.41
CA ARG A 32 3.09 -3.57 11.82
C ARG A 32 1.67 -3.37 12.36
N PRO A 33 1.13 -4.29 13.17
CA PRO A 33 -0.24 -4.18 13.69
C PRO A 33 -0.55 -2.84 14.37
N GLN A 34 0.40 -2.27 15.12
CA GLN A 34 0.25 -0.96 15.77
C GLN A 34 0.06 0.19 14.78
N ILE A 35 0.75 0.15 13.63
CA ILE A 35 0.60 1.15 12.57
C ILE A 35 -0.77 1.01 11.91
N ALA A 36 -1.20 -0.22 11.63
CA ALA A 36 -2.54 -0.50 11.09
C ALA A 36 -3.65 -0.01 12.03
N GLN A 37 -3.53 -0.26 13.33
CA GLN A 37 -4.47 0.26 14.35
C GLN A 37 -4.49 1.78 14.38
N THR A 38 -3.32 2.41 14.27
CA THR A 38 -3.21 3.88 14.22
C THR A 38 -3.91 4.46 12.99
N ILE A 39 -3.74 3.84 11.83
CA ILE A 39 -4.40 4.24 10.58
C ILE A 39 -5.93 4.17 10.74
N VAL A 40 -6.45 3.06 11.27
CA VAL A 40 -7.88 2.87 11.54
C VAL A 40 -8.39 3.90 12.55
N ALA A 41 -7.66 4.14 13.64
CA ALA A 41 -8.04 5.09 14.67
C ALA A 41 -8.07 6.56 14.17
N LEU A 42 -7.25 6.88 13.17
CA LEU A 42 -7.24 8.20 12.51
C LEU A 42 -8.35 8.35 11.46
N GLY A 43 -9.18 7.32 11.22
CA GLY A 43 -10.20 7.33 10.18
C GLY A 43 -9.63 7.28 8.75
N ILE A 44 -8.38 6.80 8.61
CA ILE A 44 -7.73 6.68 7.31
C ILE A 44 -8.08 5.32 6.71
N GLU A 45 -8.56 5.32 5.48
CA GLU A 45 -8.83 4.11 4.72
C GLU A 45 -7.88 3.98 3.53
N PHE A 46 -7.38 2.77 3.31
CA PHE A 46 -6.55 2.45 2.16
C PHE A 46 -7.36 2.15 0.89
N GLY A 47 -8.69 2.22 0.95
CA GLY A 47 -9.58 1.95 -0.17
C GLY A 47 -9.25 0.64 -0.87
N ASP A 48 -8.91 0.74 -2.15
CA ASP A 48 -8.56 -0.35 -3.07
C ASP A 48 -7.06 -0.71 -3.07
N ILE A 49 -6.24 -0.13 -2.19
CA ILE A 49 -4.84 -0.50 -2.04
C ILE A 49 -4.74 -1.86 -1.34
N ALA A 50 -4.18 -2.85 -2.04
CA ALA A 50 -3.97 -4.18 -1.47
C ALA A 50 -2.92 -4.13 -0.33
N THR A 51 -3.20 -4.83 0.76
CA THR A 51 -2.25 -5.02 1.87
C THR A 51 -1.85 -6.49 2.00
N LYS A 52 -0.58 -6.75 2.30
CA LYS A 52 -0.04 -8.10 2.54
C LYS A 52 0.87 -8.12 3.76
N ALA A 53 0.88 -9.23 4.47
CA ALA A 53 1.70 -9.39 5.67
C ALA A 53 3.21 -9.45 5.36
N SER A 54 3.58 -9.99 4.18
CA SER A 54 4.97 -10.13 3.76
C SER A 54 5.23 -9.53 2.38
N LEU A 55 6.48 -9.14 2.12
CA LEU A 55 6.91 -8.70 0.80
C LEU A 55 6.76 -9.82 -0.24
N ALA A 56 7.03 -11.07 0.14
CA ALA A 56 6.87 -12.21 -0.76
C ALA A 56 5.42 -12.35 -1.24
N ASP A 57 4.44 -12.17 -0.36
CA ASP A 57 3.03 -12.24 -0.73
C ASP A 57 2.57 -11.04 -1.56
N ALA A 58 3.12 -9.85 -1.28
CA ALA A 58 2.90 -8.65 -2.09
C ALA A 58 3.46 -8.82 -3.51
N LEU A 59 4.67 -9.34 -3.64
CA LEU A 59 5.31 -9.57 -4.93
C LEU A 59 4.54 -10.62 -5.75
N ARG A 60 4.17 -11.75 -5.14
CA ARG A 60 3.33 -12.76 -5.81
C ARG A 60 1.99 -12.17 -6.26
N HIS A 61 1.41 -11.27 -5.48
CA HIS A 61 0.18 -10.58 -5.85
C HIS A 61 0.40 -9.62 -7.03
N ALA A 62 1.48 -8.83 -7.01
CA ALA A 62 1.85 -7.92 -8.09
C ALA A 62 2.06 -8.65 -9.42
N ILE A 63 2.80 -9.77 -9.40
CA ILE A 63 3.04 -10.58 -10.60
C ILE A 63 1.71 -11.04 -11.21
N ARG A 64 0.80 -11.61 -10.41
CA ARG A 64 -0.53 -12.01 -10.88
C ARG A 64 -1.34 -10.84 -11.45
N MET A 65 -1.23 -9.64 -10.88
CA MET A 65 -1.92 -8.44 -11.39
C MET A 65 -1.38 -8.02 -12.76
N THR A 66 -0.07 -8.15 -12.98
CA THR A 66 0.57 -7.84 -14.26
C THR A 66 0.22 -8.90 -15.31
N GLU A 67 0.21 -10.19 -14.93
CA GLU A 67 -0.19 -11.30 -15.81
C GLU A 67 -1.66 -11.22 -16.22
N ALA A 68 -2.54 -10.79 -15.32
CA ALA A 68 -3.97 -10.61 -15.59
C ALA A 68 -4.32 -9.38 -16.45
N ARG A 69 -3.35 -8.51 -16.75
CA ARG A 69 -3.52 -7.37 -17.68
C ARG A 69 -2.90 -7.69 -19.04
N PRO A 70 -3.65 -8.30 -19.98
CA PRO A 70 -3.17 -8.44 -21.34
C PRO A 70 -3.05 -7.02 -21.95
N GLY A 71 -1.81 -6.54 -22.16
CA GLY A 71 -1.57 -5.28 -22.89
C GLY A 71 -0.62 -4.25 -22.26
N ARG A 72 -0.02 -4.51 -21.08
CA ARG A 72 1.08 -3.67 -20.55
C ARG A 72 2.46 -4.26 -20.85
N GLY A 73 2.63 -4.79 -22.06
CA GLY A 73 3.95 -4.90 -22.69
C GLY A 73 4.22 -3.58 -23.38
N VAL A 74 5.07 -2.74 -22.81
CA VAL A 74 5.53 -1.52 -23.47
C VAL A 74 6.47 -1.95 -24.60
N ALA A 75 5.92 -1.81 -25.81
CA ALA A 75 6.63 -1.55 -27.05
C ALA A 75 7.53 -0.31 -26.95
#